data_AF-A0AAD0XRY5-F1
#
_entry.id   AF-A0AAD0XRY5-F1
#
_cell.length_a   1.000
_cell.length_b   1.000
_cell.length_c   1.000
_cell.angle_alpha   90.00
_cell.angle_beta   90.00
_cell.angle_gamma   90.00
#
_symmetry.space_group_name_H-M   'P 1'
#
loop_
_entity.id
_entity.type
_entity.pdbx_description
1 polymer ?
#
loop_
_entity_poly.entity_id
_entity_poly.type
_entity_poly.pdbx_seq_one_letter_code
_entity_poly.pdbx_strand_id
1 'polypeptide(L)'
;MSNPISKAKKLVLEYPYPEGLLDQIPAEGTYYDGSSSIYFGDDEKVTPKILSKALSYYIDIEEKETSEEKIPLGASKIKGLPHLPDADFWPAKTYFLAQLNLADFKKYDIENLFPENGIFYIFDTVEGEFIVKFHEGPIDKLKIVDYPNEDSLPEAEYYLEEYRDVTYRLSFSPQFLFYVAGDAYDYRTIAKALPEDLYEQLKKILNAELSTWSPSLRIFGRPLFWQGEDEIMNDEEFKDHEEENDEDEHEGKYNSNNNADSTSEENSEILIFHSEIGEGHFHIWIDRNDLKNKKFEKAYSTYSGT
;
A
#
# COMPACT_ATOMS: atom_id res chain seq x y z
N MET A 1 -23.85 -7.60 -2.48
CA MET A 1 -23.17 -8.06 -3.72
C MET A 1 -21.78 -8.49 -3.32
N SER A 2 -21.23 -9.57 -3.88
CA SER A 2 -19.84 -9.97 -3.58
C SER A 2 -18.88 -8.92 -4.16
N ASN A 3 -17.95 -8.43 -3.34
CA ASN A 3 -16.89 -7.49 -3.70
C ASN A 3 -16.07 -8.06 -4.90
N PRO A 4 -15.70 -7.25 -5.92
CA PRO A 4 -14.86 -7.67 -7.03
C PRO A 4 -13.63 -8.48 -6.63
N ILE A 5 -12.95 -8.10 -5.53
CA ILE A 5 -11.79 -8.83 -5.01
C ILE A 5 -12.18 -10.25 -4.60
N SER A 6 -13.25 -10.43 -3.83
CA SER A 6 -13.71 -11.76 -3.42
C SER A 6 -14.09 -12.63 -4.62
N LYS A 7 -14.68 -12.03 -5.66
CA LYS A 7 -15.02 -12.73 -6.91
C LYS A 7 -13.77 -13.15 -7.67
N ALA A 8 -12.74 -12.30 -7.72
CA ALA A 8 -11.47 -12.61 -8.36
C ALA A 8 -10.70 -13.72 -7.61
N LYS A 9 -10.64 -13.64 -6.27
CA LYS A 9 -10.05 -14.68 -5.42
C LYS A 9 -10.77 -16.03 -5.61
N LYS A 10 -12.11 -16.02 -5.64
CA LYS A 10 -12.90 -17.22 -5.94
C LYS A 10 -12.59 -17.80 -7.34
N LEU A 11 -12.47 -16.96 -8.36
CA LEU A 11 -12.08 -17.40 -9.70
C LEU A 11 -10.73 -18.12 -9.65
N VAL A 12 -9.71 -17.54 -9.02
CA VAL A 12 -8.38 -18.15 -8.89
C VAL A 12 -8.47 -19.50 -8.16
N LEU A 13 -9.22 -19.57 -7.07
CA LEU A 13 -9.37 -20.79 -6.28
C LEU A 13 -10.01 -21.95 -7.07
N GLU A 14 -11.02 -21.64 -7.89
CA GLU A 14 -11.82 -22.62 -8.63
C GLU A 14 -11.33 -22.84 -10.07
N TYR A 15 -10.26 -22.14 -10.48
CA TYR A 15 -9.77 -22.19 -11.86
C TYR A 15 -9.24 -23.59 -12.21
N PRO A 16 -9.60 -24.16 -13.38
CA PRO A 16 -9.19 -25.50 -13.78
C PRO A 16 -7.76 -25.50 -14.34
N TYR A 17 -6.76 -25.37 -13.45
CA TYR A 17 -5.36 -25.38 -13.83
C TYR A 17 -4.97 -26.67 -14.58
N PRO A 18 -4.14 -26.57 -15.65
CA PRO A 18 -3.56 -27.75 -16.26
C PRO A 18 -2.79 -28.60 -15.24
N GLU A 19 -2.88 -29.91 -15.38
CA GLU A 19 -2.20 -30.86 -14.49
C GLU A 19 -0.68 -30.60 -14.49
N GLY A 20 -0.08 -30.52 -13.30
CA GLY A 20 1.34 -30.27 -13.12
C GLY A 20 1.81 -28.84 -13.40
N LEU A 21 0.92 -27.90 -13.76
CA LEU A 21 1.31 -26.51 -14.04
C LEU A 21 1.78 -25.79 -12.77
N LEU A 22 1.01 -25.90 -11.68
CA LEU A 22 1.34 -25.22 -10.42
C LEU A 22 2.60 -25.81 -9.76
N ASP A 23 2.89 -27.09 -9.99
CA ASP A 23 4.12 -27.77 -9.53
C ASP A 23 5.40 -27.19 -10.16
N GLN A 24 5.28 -26.43 -11.26
CA GLN A 24 6.42 -25.81 -11.95
C GLN A 24 6.73 -24.40 -11.42
N ILE A 25 5.86 -23.85 -10.58
CA ILE A 25 6.05 -22.53 -9.98
C ILE A 25 6.96 -22.71 -8.75
N PRO A 26 8.10 -22.00 -8.68
CA PRO A 26 8.97 -22.06 -7.51
C PRO A 26 8.21 -21.70 -6.23
N ALA A 27 8.36 -22.54 -5.21
CA ALA A 27 7.83 -22.32 -3.86
C ALA A 27 8.99 -22.02 -2.91
N GLU A 28 9.83 -21.06 -3.29
CA GLU A 28 10.98 -20.61 -2.52
C GLU A 28 10.67 -19.26 -1.86
N GLY A 29 11.12 -19.05 -0.62
CA GLY A 29 10.91 -17.80 0.11
C GLY A 29 9.49 -17.66 0.66
N THR A 30 8.86 -16.51 0.41
CA THR A 30 7.55 -16.17 0.98
C THR A 30 6.47 -15.95 -0.07
N TYR A 31 5.20 -16.06 0.34
CA TYR A 31 4.06 -15.52 -0.37
C TYR A 31 3.26 -14.59 0.55
N TYR A 32 2.63 -13.56 0.00
CA TYR A 32 1.75 -12.69 0.77
C TYR A 32 0.35 -13.29 0.85
N ASP A 33 -0.22 -13.40 2.04
CA ASP A 33 -1.50 -14.08 2.21
C ASP A 33 -2.72 -13.13 2.26
N GLY A 34 -2.46 -11.83 2.16
CA GLY A 34 -3.42 -10.73 2.32
C GLY A 34 -3.27 -9.98 3.65
N SER A 35 -2.51 -10.54 4.59
CA SER A 35 -2.12 -9.90 5.86
C SER A 35 -0.60 -9.86 6.01
N SER A 36 0.05 -10.99 5.79
CA SER A 36 1.48 -11.18 6.09
C SER A 36 2.18 -11.97 5.00
N SER A 37 3.50 -11.85 4.98
CA SER A 37 4.39 -12.70 4.19
C SER A 37 4.65 -13.99 4.94
N ILE A 38 4.31 -15.12 4.30
CA ILE A 38 4.36 -16.46 4.89
C ILE A 38 5.43 -17.25 4.17
N TYR A 39 6.36 -17.84 4.93
CA TYR A 39 7.36 -18.75 4.37
C TYR A 39 6.70 -20.03 3.85
N PHE A 40 7.14 -20.47 2.68
CA PHE A 40 6.84 -21.83 2.21
C PHE A 40 7.52 -22.85 3.12
N GLY A 41 6.83 -23.93 3.45
CA GLY A 41 7.46 -25.09 4.08
C GLY A 41 8.33 -25.89 3.08
N ASP A 42 9.25 -26.72 3.59
CA ASP A 42 10.25 -27.48 2.82
C ASP A 42 9.73 -28.22 1.57
N ASP A 43 8.51 -28.77 1.65
CA ASP A 43 7.85 -29.51 0.57
C ASP A 43 6.52 -28.84 0.11
N GLU A 44 6.24 -27.62 0.60
CA GLU A 44 5.03 -26.90 0.22
C GLU A 44 5.11 -26.48 -1.24
N LYS A 45 3.97 -26.54 -1.93
CA LYS A 45 3.86 -26.14 -3.33
C LYS A 45 2.85 -25.04 -3.48
N VAL A 46 3.00 -24.28 -4.56
CA VAL A 46 1.96 -23.33 -4.96
C VAL A 46 0.66 -24.07 -5.24
N THR A 47 -0.39 -23.70 -4.51
CA THR A 47 -1.74 -24.26 -4.67
C THR A 47 -2.72 -23.18 -5.13
N PRO A 48 -3.90 -23.54 -5.66
CA PRO A 48 -4.97 -22.56 -5.93
C PRO A 48 -5.34 -21.72 -4.70
N LYS A 49 -5.24 -22.30 -3.49
CA LYS A 49 -5.48 -21.60 -2.22
C LYS A 49 -4.44 -20.52 -1.96
N ILE A 50 -3.16 -20.82 -2.17
CA ILE A 50 -2.06 -19.85 -2.04
C ILE A 50 -2.21 -18.74 -3.09
N LEU A 51 -2.43 -19.10 -4.36
CA LEU A 51 -2.66 -18.12 -5.43
C LEU A 51 -3.85 -17.20 -5.14
N SER A 52 -4.95 -17.77 -4.64
CA SER A 52 -6.14 -17.00 -4.28
C SER A 52 -5.86 -16.02 -3.14
N LYS A 53 -4.99 -16.36 -2.19
CA LYS A 53 -4.59 -15.47 -1.10
C LYS A 53 -3.66 -14.37 -1.61
N ALA A 54 -2.65 -14.75 -2.41
CA ALA A 54 -1.61 -13.90 -2.96
C ALA A 54 -2.07 -12.91 -4.04
N LEU A 55 -3.24 -13.16 -4.65
CA LEU A 55 -3.86 -12.19 -5.55
C LEU A 55 -4.16 -10.88 -4.80
N SER A 56 -3.53 -9.81 -5.27
CA SER A 56 -3.68 -8.46 -4.71
C SER A 56 -4.00 -7.44 -5.78
N TYR A 57 -4.90 -6.52 -5.42
CA TYR A 57 -5.28 -5.36 -6.21
C TYR A 57 -4.66 -4.10 -5.62
N TYR A 58 -4.20 -3.19 -6.46
CA TYR A 58 -3.72 -1.88 -6.04
C TYR A 58 -3.95 -0.83 -7.12
N ILE A 59 -3.87 0.44 -6.71
CA ILE A 59 -3.84 1.59 -7.62
C ILE A 59 -2.40 2.07 -7.65
N ASP A 60 -1.76 1.86 -8.78
CA ASP A 60 -0.43 2.37 -9.09
C ASP A 60 -0.49 3.88 -9.30
N ILE A 61 0.55 4.57 -8.83
CA ILE A 61 0.70 6.01 -8.99
C ILE A 61 1.97 6.27 -9.81
N GLU A 62 1.77 6.86 -10.98
CA GLU A 62 2.88 7.37 -11.79
C GLU A 62 3.11 8.85 -11.48
N GLU A 63 4.35 9.21 -11.22
CA GLU A 63 4.78 10.59 -11.03
C GLU A 63 5.43 11.15 -12.29
N LYS A 64 5.11 12.40 -12.61
CA LYS A 64 5.72 13.13 -13.71
C LYS A 64 6.11 14.53 -13.27
N GLU A 65 7.42 14.80 -13.28
CA GLU A 65 7.93 16.14 -13.01
C GLU A 65 7.23 17.15 -13.92
N THR A 66 6.61 18.14 -13.29
CA THR A 66 5.74 19.11 -13.96
C THR A 66 5.88 20.43 -13.23
N SER A 67 6.17 21.49 -13.98
CA SER A 67 6.32 22.83 -13.41
C SER A 67 5.04 23.30 -12.71
N GLU A 68 5.21 24.03 -11.61
CA GLU A 68 4.15 24.40 -10.67
C GLU A 68 2.96 25.09 -11.37
N GLU A 69 3.23 26.00 -12.29
CA GLU A 69 2.22 26.75 -13.04
C GLU A 69 1.36 25.91 -13.99
N LYS A 70 1.76 24.66 -14.25
CA LYS A 70 1.03 23.70 -15.10
C LYS A 70 0.19 22.72 -14.31
N ILE A 71 0.31 22.69 -12.97
CA ILE A 71 -0.52 21.83 -12.13
C ILE A 71 -1.90 22.47 -11.98
N PRO A 72 -2.99 21.78 -12.39
CA PRO A 72 -4.34 22.30 -12.15
C PRO A 72 -4.62 22.41 -10.65
N LEU A 73 -5.34 23.46 -10.26
CA LEU A 73 -5.76 23.66 -8.87
C LEU A 73 -6.48 22.41 -8.34
N GLY A 74 -6.06 21.92 -7.18
CA GLY A 74 -6.62 20.73 -6.54
C GLY A 74 -6.24 19.39 -7.17
N ALA A 75 -5.40 19.33 -8.20
CA ALA A 75 -4.94 18.05 -8.77
C ALA A 75 -4.03 17.28 -7.81
N SER A 76 -3.96 15.96 -7.94
CA SER A 76 -3.00 15.16 -7.18
C SER A 76 -1.55 15.47 -7.57
N LYS A 77 -0.70 15.71 -6.57
CA LYS A 77 0.72 16.05 -6.75
C LYS A 77 1.57 15.62 -5.55
N ILE A 78 2.87 15.44 -5.78
CA ILE A 78 3.91 15.30 -4.75
C ILE A 78 4.83 16.53 -4.81
N LYS A 79 5.22 17.03 -3.62
CA LYS A 79 6.10 18.18 -3.41
C LYS A 79 5.58 19.46 -4.09
N GLY A 80 6.36 20.53 -4.04
CA GLY A 80 5.97 21.85 -4.54
C GLY A 80 5.03 22.59 -3.59
N LEU A 81 4.27 23.55 -4.13
CA LEU A 81 3.35 24.36 -3.33
C LEU A 81 2.00 23.65 -3.17
N PRO A 82 1.47 23.46 -1.95
CA PRO A 82 0.19 22.81 -1.77
C PRO A 82 -1.00 23.70 -2.14
N HIS A 83 -2.07 23.07 -2.58
CA HIS A 83 -3.37 23.71 -2.81
C HIS A 83 -4.25 23.60 -1.57
N LEU A 84 -4.17 24.55 -0.64
CA LEU A 84 -4.86 24.49 0.65
C LEU A 84 -6.10 25.40 0.69
N PRO A 85 -7.11 25.10 1.55
CA PRO A 85 -8.23 26.03 1.78
C PRO A 85 -7.76 27.38 2.36
N ASP A 86 -6.77 27.35 3.23
CA ASP A 86 -6.07 28.49 3.82
C ASP A 86 -4.68 28.06 4.33
N ALA A 87 -3.85 29.02 4.70
CA ALA A 87 -2.48 28.76 5.16
C ALA A 87 -2.44 28.10 6.55
N ASP A 88 -3.42 28.37 7.42
CA ASP A 88 -3.49 27.80 8.77
C ASP A 88 -3.85 26.30 8.75
N PHE A 89 -4.30 25.80 7.59
CA PHE A 89 -4.45 24.37 7.35
C PHE A 89 -3.12 23.61 7.37
N TRP A 90 -1.99 24.26 7.05
CA TRP A 90 -0.66 23.63 7.10
C TRP A 90 -0.25 23.39 8.57
N PRO A 91 0.03 22.14 9.00
CA PRO A 91 0.53 21.86 10.34
C PRO A 91 1.90 22.52 10.62
N ALA A 92 2.06 23.15 11.78
CA ALA A 92 3.36 23.71 12.16
C ALA A 92 4.46 22.63 12.15
N LYS A 93 5.69 23.03 11.81
CA LYS A 93 6.88 22.15 11.77
C LYS A 93 6.71 20.91 10.88
N THR A 94 6.19 21.10 9.67
CA THR A 94 6.09 20.01 8.68
C THR A 94 6.42 20.48 7.27
N TYR A 95 6.92 19.58 6.43
CA TYR A 95 7.03 19.77 5.00
C TYR A 95 5.77 19.23 4.29
N PHE A 96 5.37 19.86 3.18
CA PHE A 96 4.30 19.32 2.36
C PHE A 96 4.84 18.21 1.46
N LEU A 97 4.34 16.99 1.63
CA LEU A 97 4.79 15.84 0.85
C LEU A 97 3.89 15.57 -0.34
N ALA A 98 2.58 15.44 -0.11
CA ALA A 98 1.66 15.06 -1.16
C ALA A 98 0.25 15.61 -0.94
N GLN A 99 -0.46 15.85 -2.03
CA GLN A 99 -1.91 15.98 -2.02
C GLN A 99 -2.52 14.98 -2.99
N LEU A 100 -3.56 14.27 -2.55
CA LEU A 100 -4.25 13.24 -3.33
C LEU A 100 -5.71 13.62 -3.44
N ASN A 101 -6.13 14.04 -4.63
CA ASN A 101 -7.52 14.33 -4.91
C ASN A 101 -8.26 13.02 -5.19
N LEU A 102 -9.25 12.71 -4.36
CA LEU A 102 -10.03 11.50 -4.49
C LEU A 102 -10.66 11.35 -5.88
N ALA A 103 -11.07 12.46 -6.51
CA ALA A 103 -11.67 12.43 -7.84
C ALA A 103 -10.72 11.87 -8.92
N ASP A 104 -9.41 11.93 -8.72
CA ASP A 104 -8.43 11.45 -9.70
C ASP A 104 -8.37 9.91 -9.76
N PHE A 105 -8.65 9.23 -8.65
CA PHE A 105 -8.52 7.77 -8.53
C PHE A 105 -9.76 7.03 -8.04
N LYS A 106 -10.82 7.73 -7.59
CA LYS A 106 -12.06 7.11 -7.06
C LYS A 106 -12.70 6.10 -8.03
N LYS A 107 -12.61 6.33 -9.33
CA LYS A 107 -13.08 5.40 -10.39
C LYS A 107 -12.38 4.02 -10.35
N TYR A 108 -11.25 3.91 -9.67
CA TYR A 108 -10.48 2.68 -9.47
C TYR A 108 -10.66 2.09 -8.06
N ASP A 109 -11.47 2.70 -7.19
CA ASP A 109 -11.79 2.14 -5.88
C ASP A 109 -12.88 1.06 -6.01
N ILE A 110 -12.47 -0.16 -6.37
CA ILE A 110 -13.36 -1.29 -6.62
C ILE A 110 -14.09 -1.79 -5.37
N GLU A 111 -13.63 -1.39 -4.19
CA GLU A 111 -14.23 -1.72 -2.90
C GLU A 111 -15.17 -0.62 -2.39
N ASN A 112 -15.20 0.54 -3.07
CA ASN A 112 -15.99 1.70 -2.73
C ASN A 112 -15.77 2.19 -1.28
N LEU A 113 -14.50 2.27 -0.87
CA LEU A 113 -14.07 2.69 0.47
C LEU A 113 -13.91 4.21 0.61
N PHE A 114 -13.34 4.87 -0.40
CA PHE A 114 -13.03 6.29 -0.36
C PHE A 114 -14.30 7.14 -0.55
N PRO A 115 -14.36 8.35 0.03
CA PRO A 115 -15.38 9.33 -0.31
C PRO A 115 -15.37 9.68 -1.81
N GLU A 116 -16.50 10.20 -2.31
CA GLU A 116 -16.62 10.64 -3.71
C GLU A 116 -15.71 11.83 -4.04
N ASN A 117 -15.47 12.71 -3.08
CA ASN A 117 -14.73 13.94 -3.27
C ASN A 117 -13.91 14.28 -2.02
N GLY A 118 -12.90 15.13 -2.21
CA GLY A 118 -12.03 15.63 -1.17
C GLY A 118 -10.57 15.43 -1.55
N ILE A 119 -9.69 16.03 -0.75
CA ILE A 119 -8.24 15.97 -0.95
C ILE A 119 -7.59 15.52 0.35
N PHE A 120 -6.78 14.46 0.28
CA PHE A 120 -5.81 14.14 1.33
C PHE A 120 -4.58 14.99 1.17
N TYR A 121 -4.05 15.45 2.29
CA TYR A 121 -2.76 16.11 2.36
C TYR A 121 -1.89 15.34 3.33
N ILE A 122 -0.68 15.04 2.90
CA ILE A 122 0.33 14.33 3.66
C ILE A 122 1.44 15.33 3.94
N PHE A 123 1.75 15.49 5.22
CA PHE A 123 2.80 16.37 5.70
C PHE A 123 3.85 15.55 6.45
N ASP A 124 5.12 15.76 6.11
CA ASP A 124 6.27 15.08 6.71
C ASP A 124 6.77 15.87 7.92
N THR A 125 6.92 15.20 9.08
CA THR A 125 7.47 15.81 10.30
C THR A 125 9.00 15.74 10.35
N VAL A 126 9.65 14.99 9.45
CA VAL A 126 11.10 14.65 9.43
C VAL A 126 11.54 13.77 10.60
N GLU A 127 10.70 13.58 11.62
CA GLU A 127 10.94 12.70 12.77
C GLU A 127 10.49 11.25 12.50
N GLY A 128 10.21 10.89 11.24
CA GLY A 128 9.72 9.56 10.84
C GLY A 128 8.21 9.38 11.00
N GLU A 129 7.47 10.46 11.25
CA GLU A 129 6.01 10.47 11.32
C GLU A 129 5.39 11.33 10.22
N PHE A 130 4.13 11.05 9.87
CA PHE A 130 3.38 11.84 8.90
C PHE A 130 2.06 12.32 9.48
N ILE A 131 1.70 13.56 9.16
CA ILE A 131 0.38 14.12 9.48
C ILE A 131 -0.49 14.05 8.23
N VAL A 132 -1.61 13.32 8.34
CA VAL A 132 -2.64 13.30 7.31
C VAL A 132 -3.73 14.30 7.66
N LYS A 133 -4.06 15.17 6.71
CA LYS A 133 -5.24 16.03 6.79
C LYS A 133 -6.18 15.77 5.61
N PHE A 134 -7.46 15.99 5.83
CA PHE A 134 -8.49 15.86 4.80
C PHE A 134 -9.27 17.15 4.65
N HIS A 135 -9.49 17.56 3.42
CA HIS A 135 -10.36 18.69 3.09
C HIS A 135 -11.44 18.24 2.12
N GLU A 136 -12.70 18.47 2.51
CA GLU A 136 -13.86 18.34 1.62
C GLU A 136 -14.45 19.73 1.39
N GLY A 137 -14.17 20.29 0.23
CA GLY A 137 -14.61 21.62 -0.15
C GLY A 137 -14.44 21.88 -1.64
N PRO A 138 -14.98 22.99 -2.13
CA PRO A 138 -14.94 23.30 -3.55
C PRO A 138 -13.52 23.67 -4.00
N ILE A 139 -13.05 23.06 -5.10
CA ILE A 139 -11.70 23.23 -5.64
C ILE A 139 -11.37 24.70 -5.93
N ASP A 140 -12.35 25.49 -6.37
CA ASP A 140 -12.18 26.92 -6.70
C ASP A 140 -11.95 27.83 -5.48
N LYS A 141 -12.04 27.29 -4.26
CA LYS A 141 -11.70 27.99 -3.01
C LYS A 141 -10.31 27.65 -2.49
N LEU A 142 -9.63 26.67 -3.09
CA LEU A 142 -8.25 26.37 -2.75
C LEU A 142 -7.33 27.50 -3.21
N LYS A 143 -6.22 27.65 -2.51
CA LYS A 143 -5.17 28.62 -2.78
C LYS A 143 -3.86 27.87 -2.90
N ILE A 144 -3.02 28.30 -3.84
CA ILE A 144 -1.61 27.92 -3.82
C ILE A 144 -1.01 28.63 -2.62
N VAL A 145 -0.43 27.87 -1.69
CA VAL A 145 0.14 28.40 -0.45
C VAL A 145 1.65 28.27 -0.50
N ASP A 146 2.34 29.40 -0.29
CA ASP A 146 3.79 29.43 -0.14
C ASP A 146 4.23 28.67 1.12
N TYR A 147 5.45 28.13 1.11
CA TYR A 147 6.03 27.52 2.29
C TYR A 147 6.06 28.51 3.46
N PRO A 148 5.85 28.04 4.71
CA PRO A 148 6.01 28.88 5.87
C PRO A 148 7.49 29.32 6.00
N ASN A 149 7.75 30.31 6.85
CA ASN A 149 9.11 30.81 7.06
C ASN A 149 10.05 29.64 7.41
N GLU A 150 11.25 29.62 6.82
CA GLU A 150 12.27 28.59 7.03
C GLU A 150 12.55 28.36 8.52
N ASP A 151 12.54 29.41 9.35
CA ASP A 151 12.72 29.34 10.81
C ASP A 151 11.63 28.51 11.54
N SER A 152 10.53 28.20 10.86
CA SER A 152 9.39 27.42 11.39
C SER A 152 9.33 25.98 10.89
N LEU A 153 10.21 25.59 9.98
CA LEU A 153 10.32 24.25 9.41
C LEU A 153 11.25 23.36 10.26
N PRO A 154 11.05 22.03 10.25
CA PRO A 154 11.98 21.10 10.89
C PRO A 154 13.29 21.08 10.08
N GLU A 155 14.44 21.21 10.78
CA GLU A 155 15.81 21.20 10.21
C GLU A 155 15.94 21.90 8.84
N ALA A 156 15.78 23.23 8.87
CA ALA A 156 15.42 24.11 7.74
C ALA A 156 16.31 24.09 6.47
N GLU A 157 17.53 23.53 6.49
CA GLU A 157 18.51 23.81 5.43
C GLU A 157 18.75 22.71 4.40
N TYR A 158 18.46 21.43 4.69
CA TYR A 158 18.87 20.34 3.76
C TYR A 158 17.77 19.84 2.84
N TYR A 159 16.50 19.96 3.22
CA TYR A 159 15.38 19.36 2.48
C TYR A 159 14.42 20.37 1.82
N LEU A 160 14.50 21.66 2.19
CA LEU A 160 13.50 22.64 1.74
C LEU A 160 13.43 22.78 0.22
N GLU A 161 14.56 22.90 -0.46
CA GLU A 161 14.58 23.02 -1.92
C GLU A 161 14.02 21.75 -2.59
N GLU A 162 14.31 20.57 -2.04
CA GLU A 162 13.80 19.30 -2.56
C GLU A 162 12.27 19.21 -2.44
N TYR A 163 11.71 19.69 -1.32
CA TYR A 163 10.28 19.70 -1.06
C TYR A 163 9.53 20.83 -1.78
N ARG A 164 10.16 22.00 -1.97
CA ARG A 164 9.52 23.22 -2.47
C ARG A 164 9.68 23.41 -3.97
N ASP A 165 10.85 23.10 -4.51
CA ASP A 165 11.26 23.57 -5.85
C ASP A 165 11.07 22.51 -6.93
N VAL A 166 10.78 21.27 -6.54
CA VAL A 166 10.44 20.17 -7.45
C VAL A 166 8.99 19.75 -7.21
N THR A 167 8.25 19.58 -8.32
CA THR A 167 6.85 19.21 -8.28
C THR A 167 6.56 18.08 -9.24
N TYR A 168 5.83 17.06 -8.77
CA TYR A 168 5.39 15.94 -9.58
C TYR A 168 3.88 15.92 -9.67
N ARG A 169 3.36 15.87 -10.90
CA ARG A 169 1.94 15.58 -11.12
C ARG A 169 1.73 14.08 -11.05
N LEU A 170 0.69 13.67 -10.34
CA LEU A 170 0.34 12.25 -10.21
C LEU A 170 -0.69 11.83 -11.25
N SER A 171 -0.57 10.57 -11.68
CA SER A 171 -1.59 9.87 -12.45
C SER A 171 -1.78 8.46 -11.89
N PHE A 172 -2.97 7.89 -12.07
CA PHE A 172 -3.37 6.68 -11.37
C PHE A 172 -3.81 5.59 -12.36
N SER A 173 -3.37 4.36 -12.12
CA SER A 173 -3.78 3.20 -12.91
C SER A 173 -4.09 1.98 -12.03
N PRO A 174 -5.21 1.26 -12.28
CA PRO A 174 -5.56 0.06 -11.53
C PRO A 174 -4.72 -1.12 -12.00
N GLN A 175 -4.09 -1.82 -11.07
CA GLN A 175 -3.25 -2.98 -11.36
C GLN A 175 -3.55 -4.13 -10.38
N PHE A 176 -3.16 -5.35 -10.77
CA PHE A 176 -3.16 -6.50 -9.88
C PHE A 176 -1.94 -7.38 -10.16
N LEU A 177 -1.52 -8.12 -9.14
CA LEU A 177 -0.45 -9.11 -9.25
C LEU A 177 -0.63 -10.23 -8.22
N PHE A 178 0.24 -11.23 -8.29
CA PHE A 178 0.31 -12.32 -7.32
C PHE A 178 1.61 -12.21 -6.55
N TYR A 179 1.54 -11.96 -5.25
CA TYR A 179 2.71 -11.88 -4.37
C TYR A 179 3.20 -13.29 -4.00
N VAL A 180 3.73 -14.02 -4.98
CA VAL A 180 4.23 -15.39 -4.85
C VAL A 180 5.26 -15.66 -5.94
N ALA A 181 6.26 -16.50 -5.64
CA ALA A 181 7.30 -16.89 -6.60
C ALA A 181 8.00 -15.69 -7.26
N GLY A 182 8.26 -14.65 -6.47
CA GLY A 182 8.93 -13.42 -6.86
C GLY A 182 9.82 -12.92 -5.75
N ASP A 183 10.49 -11.78 -5.98
CA ASP A 183 11.23 -11.07 -4.94
C ASP A 183 10.45 -9.83 -4.46
N ALA A 184 11.11 -8.87 -3.80
CA ALA A 184 10.46 -7.65 -3.32
C ALA A 184 9.74 -6.88 -4.45
N TYR A 185 10.23 -6.95 -5.69
CA TYR A 185 9.74 -6.14 -6.81
C TYR A 185 9.30 -6.96 -8.01
N ASP A 186 9.99 -8.05 -8.36
CA ASP A 186 9.83 -8.78 -9.60
C ASP A 186 8.94 -10.02 -9.45
N TYR A 187 7.81 -10.00 -10.17
CA TYR A 187 6.82 -11.08 -10.21
C TYR A 187 6.65 -11.64 -11.63
N ARG A 188 7.66 -11.49 -12.50
CA ARG A 188 7.64 -12.02 -13.87
C ARG A 188 7.54 -13.55 -13.93
N THR A 189 8.06 -14.25 -12.93
CA THR A 189 8.03 -15.72 -12.86
C THR A 189 6.59 -16.22 -12.79
N ILE A 190 5.81 -15.76 -11.81
CA ILE A 190 4.39 -16.13 -11.68
C ILE A 190 3.58 -15.63 -12.89
N ALA A 191 3.86 -14.41 -13.38
CA ALA A 191 3.16 -13.83 -14.52
C ALA A 191 3.30 -14.70 -15.80
N LYS A 192 4.47 -15.30 -16.03
CA LYS A 192 4.72 -16.19 -17.17
C LYS A 192 4.12 -17.59 -16.99
N ALA A 193 3.93 -18.03 -15.74
CA ALA A 193 3.51 -19.39 -15.45
C ALA A 193 1.99 -19.59 -15.56
N LEU A 194 1.17 -18.63 -15.12
CA LEU A 194 -0.28 -18.81 -15.13
C LEU A 194 -0.90 -18.60 -16.54
N PRO A 195 -2.04 -19.24 -16.82
CA PRO A 195 -2.71 -19.14 -18.13
C PRO A 195 -3.21 -17.73 -18.47
N GLU A 196 -3.07 -17.34 -19.74
CA GLU A 196 -3.50 -16.03 -20.25
C GLU A 196 -5.01 -15.80 -20.07
N ASP A 197 -5.84 -16.83 -20.21
CA ASP A 197 -7.29 -16.72 -20.06
C ASP A 197 -7.74 -16.50 -18.60
N LEU A 198 -6.93 -16.90 -17.62
CA LEU A 198 -7.15 -16.52 -16.22
C LEU A 198 -6.96 -15.01 -16.07
N TYR A 199 -5.89 -14.45 -16.61
CA TYR A 199 -5.63 -13.01 -16.55
C TYR A 199 -6.71 -12.20 -17.25
N GLU A 200 -7.15 -12.62 -18.43
CA GLU A 200 -8.23 -11.92 -19.16
C GLU A 200 -9.57 -11.92 -18.42
N GLN A 201 -9.83 -12.93 -17.59
CA GLN A 201 -10.99 -12.95 -16.70
C GLN A 201 -10.78 -12.04 -15.47
N LEU A 202 -9.59 -12.06 -14.87
CA LEU A 202 -9.24 -11.19 -13.74
C LEU A 202 -9.29 -9.71 -14.12
N LYS A 203 -8.72 -9.33 -15.28
CA LYS A 203 -8.80 -7.97 -15.83
C LYS A 203 -10.23 -7.46 -15.91
N LYS A 204 -11.17 -8.31 -16.35
CA LYS A 204 -12.60 -7.95 -16.44
C LYS A 204 -13.27 -7.82 -15.07
N ILE A 205 -12.89 -8.64 -14.10
CA ILE A 205 -13.47 -8.60 -12.74
C ILE A 205 -12.96 -7.39 -11.97
N LEU A 206 -11.65 -7.15 -12.02
CA LEU A 206 -10.96 -6.11 -11.26
C LEU A 206 -10.92 -4.77 -12.00
N ASN A 207 -11.20 -4.76 -13.31
CA ASN A 207 -11.04 -3.59 -14.17
C ASN A 207 -9.62 -2.99 -14.06
N ALA A 208 -8.62 -3.87 -14.12
CA ALA A 208 -7.23 -3.60 -13.79
C ALA A 208 -6.30 -4.41 -14.69
N GLU A 209 -5.07 -3.94 -14.91
CA GLU A 209 -4.07 -4.67 -15.70
C GLU A 209 -3.18 -5.56 -14.82
N LEU A 210 -2.67 -6.66 -15.40
CA LEU A 210 -1.67 -7.49 -14.72
C LEU A 210 -0.35 -6.72 -14.67
N SER A 211 0.21 -6.57 -13.48
CA SER A 211 1.58 -6.11 -13.29
C SER A 211 2.53 -7.27 -13.06
N THR A 212 3.79 -7.08 -13.47
CA THR A 212 4.90 -7.96 -13.14
C THR A 212 5.90 -7.29 -12.20
N TRP A 213 5.61 -6.07 -11.75
CA TRP A 213 6.44 -5.26 -10.88
C TRP A 213 5.62 -4.71 -9.71
N SER A 214 6.15 -4.75 -8.49
CA SER A 214 5.54 -4.15 -7.31
C SER A 214 6.07 -2.71 -7.15
N PRO A 215 5.27 -1.67 -7.47
CA PRO A 215 5.76 -0.28 -7.52
C PRO A 215 5.62 0.39 -6.16
N SER A 216 6.65 1.09 -5.68
CA SER A 216 6.63 1.67 -4.33
C SER A 216 5.62 2.80 -4.10
N LEU A 217 5.15 3.48 -5.15
CA LEU A 217 4.17 4.56 -5.04
C LEU A 217 2.76 4.05 -5.37
N ARG A 218 1.93 3.78 -4.34
CA ARG A 218 0.61 3.13 -4.55
C ARG A 218 -0.42 3.39 -3.44
N ILE A 219 -1.66 3.01 -3.76
CA ILE A 219 -2.80 2.86 -2.84
C ILE A 219 -3.26 1.39 -2.88
N PHE A 220 -3.65 0.83 -1.74
CA PHE A 220 -3.94 -0.59 -1.55
C PHE A 220 -2.75 -1.52 -1.89
N GLY A 221 -2.98 -2.83 -1.79
CA GLY A 221 -1.98 -3.88 -2.01
C GLY A 221 -1.17 -4.22 -0.76
N ARG A 222 -0.19 -5.11 -0.92
CA ARG A 222 0.83 -5.37 0.10
C ARG A 222 1.69 -4.11 0.23
N PRO A 223 2.13 -3.66 1.41
CA PRO A 223 3.20 -2.66 1.61
C PRO A 223 4.60 -3.23 1.26
N LEU A 224 5.64 -2.39 1.07
CA LEU A 224 7.02 -2.91 0.89
C LEU A 224 7.79 -2.77 2.21
N PHE A 225 8.31 -3.88 2.69
CA PHE A 225 9.07 -3.98 3.93
C PHE A 225 10.49 -4.47 3.63
N TRP A 226 11.50 -3.81 4.22
CA TRP A 226 12.91 -4.11 4.01
C TRP A 226 13.50 -5.11 5.01
N GLN A 227 12.95 -5.18 6.22
CA GLN A 227 13.49 -5.98 7.32
C GLN A 227 12.58 -7.15 7.70
N GLY A 228 11.64 -7.52 6.81
CA GLY A 228 10.69 -8.61 7.04
C GLY A 228 9.65 -8.27 8.11
N GLU A 229 9.28 -7.00 8.28
CA GLU A 229 8.30 -6.59 9.30
C GLU A 229 6.89 -7.16 9.06
N ASP A 230 6.61 -7.67 7.86
CA ASP A 230 5.40 -8.44 7.55
C ASP A 230 5.58 -9.96 7.55
N GLU A 231 6.75 -10.49 7.90
CA GLU A 231 7.02 -11.93 7.87
C GLU A 231 6.51 -12.65 9.11
N ILE A 232 5.83 -13.77 8.91
CA ILE A 232 5.45 -14.72 9.96
C ILE A 232 6.16 -16.04 9.68
N MET A 233 6.97 -16.49 10.64
CA MET A 233 7.49 -17.85 10.65
C MET A 233 6.43 -18.80 11.23
N ASN A 234 6.20 -19.95 10.59
CA ASN A 234 5.33 -20.97 11.18
C ASN A 234 6.02 -21.59 12.41
N ASP A 235 5.35 -21.54 13.56
CA ASP A 235 5.81 -22.04 14.88
C ASP A 235 6.27 -23.52 14.91
N GLU A 236 6.12 -24.29 13.83
CA GLU A 236 6.54 -25.70 13.78
C GLU A 236 8.06 -25.88 13.63
N GLU A 237 8.81 -24.88 13.14
CA GLU A 237 10.27 -24.99 12.99
C GLU A 237 11.06 -24.66 14.28
N PHE A 238 10.45 -23.98 15.26
CA PHE A 238 11.13 -23.63 16.52
C PHE A 238 11.02 -24.68 17.62
N LYS A 239 10.13 -25.68 17.49
CA LYS A 239 10.00 -26.73 18.51
C LYS A 239 11.18 -27.70 18.57
N ASP A 240 12.05 -27.71 17.57
CA ASP A 240 13.23 -28.58 17.54
C ASP A 240 14.51 -27.90 18.06
N HIS A 241 14.44 -26.65 18.51
CA HIS A 241 15.62 -25.91 19.02
C HIS A 241 15.51 -25.35 20.43
N GLU A 242 14.40 -25.53 21.15
CA GLU A 242 14.27 -25.15 22.57
C GLU A 242 14.38 -26.36 23.53
N GLU A 243 15.50 -27.06 23.47
CA GLU A 243 16.08 -27.71 24.65
C GLU A 243 17.52 -27.19 24.81
N GLU A 244 17.67 -25.96 25.32
CA GLU A 244 18.78 -25.47 26.16
C GLU A 244 18.85 -23.93 26.12
N ASN A 245 18.14 -23.27 27.04
CA ASN A 245 18.73 -22.42 28.08
C ASN A 245 17.72 -21.44 28.70
N ASP A 246 17.91 -21.28 30.00
CA ASP A 246 17.12 -20.57 31.00
C ASP A 246 16.84 -19.07 30.74
N GLU A 247 15.65 -18.68 31.24
CA GLU A 247 15.29 -17.43 31.93
C GLU A 247 15.69 -16.09 31.27
N ASP A 248 14.75 -15.48 30.54
CA ASP A 248 14.48 -14.04 30.69
C ASP A 248 13.03 -13.69 30.30
N GLU A 249 12.30 -13.15 31.27
CA GLU A 249 10.92 -12.66 31.13
C GLU A 249 10.88 -11.39 30.26
N HIS A 250 10.35 -11.50 29.05
CA HIS A 250 9.74 -10.35 28.37
C HIS A 250 8.30 -10.70 27.95
N GLU A 251 7.34 -10.22 28.75
CA GLU A 251 5.91 -10.21 28.41
C GLU A 251 5.64 -9.30 27.19
N GLY A 252 5.90 -9.80 25.99
CA GLY A 252 5.27 -9.31 24.77
C GLY A 252 3.95 -10.06 24.57
N LYS A 253 2.82 -9.40 24.81
CA LYS A 253 1.48 -9.97 24.57
C LYS A 253 1.24 -10.17 23.07
N TYR A 254 1.73 -11.28 22.53
CA TYR A 254 1.25 -11.83 21.27
C TYR A 254 0.06 -12.75 21.58
N ASN A 255 -1.15 -12.29 21.22
CA ASN A 255 -2.33 -13.12 21.24
C ASN A 255 -2.24 -14.14 20.09
N SER A 256 -1.64 -15.30 20.35
CA SER A 256 -1.77 -16.46 19.47
C SER A 256 -3.14 -17.12 19.69
N ASN A 257 -4.19 -16.54 19.10
CA ASN A 257 -5.45 -17.25 18.94
C ASN A 257 -5.49 -17.90 17.56
N ASN A 258 -4.86 -19.08 17.50
CA ASN A 258 -5.08 -20.09 16.47
C ASN A 258 -6.54 -20.55 16.51
N ASN A 259 -7.35 -20.01 15.59
CA ASN A 259 -8.53 -20.66 14.99
C ASN A 259 -9.04 -19.78 13.84
N ALA A 260 -8.28 -19.71 12.74
CA ALA A 260 -8.75 -19.12 11.49
C ALA A 260 -9.64 -20.13 10.75
N ASP A 261 -10.85 -20.34 11.26
CA ASP A 261 -11.92 -20.95 10.49
C ASP A 261 -12.29 -20.00 9.35
N SER A 262 -12.37 -20.56 8.16
CA SER A 262 -12.49 -19.85 6.89
C SER A 262 -13.85 -19.18 6.76
N THR A 263 -13.98 -17.90 7.14
CA THR A 263 -14.83 -16.88 6.48
C THR A 263 -14.72 -15.52 7.21
N SER A 264 -14.31 -14.48 6.48
CA SER A 264 -14.63 -13.05 6.75
C SER A 264 -13.91 -12.24 7.85
N GLU A 265 -12.58 -12.24 7.90
CA GLU A 265 -11.87 -11.03 8.36
C GLU A 265 -11.18 -10.42 7.14
N GLU A 266 -11.91 -9.57 6.40
CA GLU A 266 -11.26 -8.61 5.50
C GLU A 266 -10.28 -7.81 6.34
N ASN A 267 -9.01 -7.72 5.90
CA ASN A 267 -8.00 -6.94 6.58
C ASN A 267 -8.57 -5.55 6.89
N SER A 268 -8.65 -5.23 8.19
CA SER A 268 -9.28 -3.99 8.65
C SER A 268 -8.46 -2.80 8.22
N GLU A 269 -7.13 -2.94 8.18
CA GLU A 269 -6.23 -1.87 7.80
C GLU A 269 -6.11 -1.73 6.29
N ILE A 270 -6.19 -0.48 5.83
CA ILE A 270 -6.13 -0.10 4.43
C ILE A 270 -4.91 0.78 4.20
N LEU A 271 -4.04 0.34 3.28
CA LEU A 271 -2.94 1.16 2.78
C LEU A 271 -3.51 2.27 1.90
N ILE A 272 -3.50 3.52 2.38
CA ILE A 272 -4.01 4.67 1.64
C ILE A 272 -2.91 5.47 0.95
N PHE A 273 -1.65 5.25 1.32
CA PHE A 273 -0.50 5.78 0.61
C PHE A 273 0.76 4.98 0.98
N HIS A 274 1.57 4.64 -0.01
CA HIS A 274 2.91 4.10 0.17
C HIS A 274 3.84 4.85 -0.77
N SER A 275 5.03 5.20 -0.29
CA SER A 275 6.10 5.79 -1.09
C SER A 275 7.47 5.47 -0.48
N GLU A 276 8.51 5.74 -1.24
CA GLU A 276 9.90 5.78 -0.76
C GLU A 276 10.23 7.17 -0.18
N ILE A 277 11.06 7.20 0.85
CA ILE A 277 11.71 8.40 1.38
C ILE A 277 13.07 8.01 1.97
N GLY A 278 14.13 8.70 1.54
CA GLY A 278 15.50 8.34 1.95
C GLY A 278 15.87 6.90 1.54
N GLU A 279 16.31 6.10 2.51
CA GLU A 279 16.70 4.68 2.32
C GLU A 279 15.59 3.70 2.74
N GLY A 280 14.33 4.16 2.85
CA GLY A 280 13.22 3.34 3.31
C GLY A 280 11.89 3.59 2.61
N HIS A 281 10.90 2.84 3.05
CA HIS A 281 9.51 2.92 2.66
C HIS A 281 8.68 3.43 3.82
N PHE A 282 7.75 4.34 3.53
CA PHE A 282 6.74 4.72 4.50
C PHE A 282 5.36 4.39 3.99
N HIS A 283 4.48 4.08 4.93
CA HIS A 283 3.15 3.60 4.68
C HIS A 283 2.18 4.42 5.51
N ILE A 284 1.05 4.79 4.91
CA ILE A 284 -0.04 5.45 5.60
C ILE A 284 -1.23 4.51 5.58
N TRP A 285 -1.71 4.20 6.78
CA TRP A 285 -2.75 3.23 7.05
C TRP A 285 -3.97 3.90 7.66
N ILE A 286 -5.11 3.25 7.51
CA ILE A 286 -6.35 3.59 8.22
C ILE A 286 -7.26 2.36 8.29
N ASP A 287 -7.98 2.22 9.40
CA ASP A 287 -9.05 1.24 9.49
C ASP A 287 -10.13 1.49 8.42
N ARG A 288 -10.60 0.41 7.81
CA ARG A 288 -11.60 0.38 6.73
C ARG A 288 -12.89 1.08 7.10
N ASN A 289 -13.35 0.94 8.34
CA ASN A 289 -14.56 1.62 8.80
C ASN A 289 -14.29 3.10 9.07
N ASP A 290 -13.13 3.45 9.61
CA ASP A 290 -12.74 4.84 9.82
C ASP A 290 -12.57 5.59 8.49
N LEU A 291 -12.00 4.94 7.45
CA LEU A 291 -11.96 5.44 6.06
C LEU A 291 -13.36 5.74 5.51
N LYS A 292 -14.27 4.76 5.58
CA LYS A 292 -15.68 4.93 5.13
C LYS A 292 -16.40 6.05 5.87
N ASN A 293 -16.09 6.23 7.16
CA ASN A 293 -16.73 7.22 8.02
C ASN A 293 -15.98 8.56 8.05
N LYS A 294 -14.98 8.76 7.18
CA LYS A 294 -14.20 10.00 7.07
C LYS A 294 -13.46 10.41 8.35
N LYS A 295 -13.02 9.44 9.16
CA LYS A 295 -12.27 9.66 10.40
C LYS A 295 -10.77 9.65 10.14
N PHE A 296 -10.33 10.55 9.25
CA PHE A 296 -8.96 10.59 8.73
C PHE A 296 -7.92 11.00 9.76
N GLU A 297 -8.35 11.62 10.86
CA GLU A 297 -7.50 11.90 12.02
C GLU A 297 -6.97 10.64 12.72
N LYS A 298 -7.50 9.47 12.38
CA LYS A 298 -7.02 8.17 12.87
C LYS A 298 -6.06 7.46 11.93
N ALA A 299 -5.78 8.04 10.77
CA ALA A 299 -4.73 7.50 9.92
C ALA A 299 -3.39 7.55 10.67
N TYR A 300 -2.56 6.54 10.47
CA TYR A 300 -1.25 6.46 11.10
C TYR A 300 -0.20 6.04 10.07
N SER A 301 1.06 6.36 10.34
CA SER A 301 2.17 6.00 9.48
C SER A 301 3.06 4.92 10.09
N THR A 302 3.64 4.09 9.24
CA THR A 302 4.77 3.21 9.59
C THR A 302 5.93 3.47 8.63
N TYR A 303 7.14 3.16 9.08
CA TYR A 303 8.36 3.27 8.29
C TYR A 303 9.11 1.93 8.32
N SER A 304 9.73 1.57 7.21
CA SER A 304 10.57 0.39 7.05
C SER A 304 11.81 0.77 6.26
N GLY A 305 12.99 0.65 6.86
CA GLY A 305 14.24 1.09 6.26
C GLY A 305 15.43 0.79 7.17
N THR A 306 16.63 1.12 6.69
CA THR A 306 17.90 0.97 7.42
C THR A 306 18.28 2.21 8.23
#